data_AF-A0A925LSW5-F1
#
_entry.id   AF-A0A925LSW5-F1
#
_cell.length_a   1.000
_cell.length_b   1.000
_cell.length_c   1.000
_cell.angle_alpha   90.00
_cell.angle_beta   90.00
_cell.angle_gamma   90.00
#
_symmetry.space_group_name_H-M   'P 1'
#
loop_
_entity.id
_entity.type
_entity.pdbx_description
1 polymer ?
#
loop_
_entity_poly.entity_id
_entity_poly.type
_entity_poly.pdbx_seq_one_letter_code
_entity_poly.pdbx_strand_id
1 'polypeptide(L)' 'MSSADNRSDSGERVIQIRRCACVVKGGRRFSFAALVVTGDSNGRVGYGYGKAIEVPLAVEKATK' A
#
# COMPACT_ATOMS: atom_id res chain seq x y z
N MET A 1 -30.18 8.48 13.05
CA MET A 1 -29.32 8.60 11.84
C MET A 1 -27.96 8.00 12.17
N SER A 2 -27.83 6.68 12.01
CA SER A 2 -26.56 5.97 12.20
C SER A 2 -26.08 5.53 10.82
N SER A 3 -25.14 6.27 10.22
CA SER A 3 -24.50 5.82 8.98
C SER A 3 -23.24 5.04 9.35
N ALA A 4 -23.37 3.72 9.18
CA ALA A 4 -22.36 2.67 9.06
C ALA A 4 -20.89 3.08 9.31
N ASP A 5 -20.45 2.81 10.55
CA ASP A 5 -19.05 2.47 10.81
C ASP A 5 -18.81 1.09 10.19
N ASN A 6 -18.35 1.07 8.94
CA ASN A 6 -17.83 -0.14 8.31
C ASN A 6 -16.29 -0.09 8.37
N ARG A 7 -15.73 0.10 9.57
CA ARG A 7 -14.40 -0.45 9.87
C ARG A 7 -14.62 -1.93 10.09
N SER A 8 -14.78 -2.68 9.00
CA SER A 8 -14.42 -4.09 9.05
C SER A 8 -13.02 -4.15 9.65
N ASP A 9 -12.86 -4.92 10.72
CA ASP A 9 -11.60 -5.16 11.44
C ASP A 9 -10.64 -5.93 10.51
N SER A 10 -10.26 -5.26 9.43
CA SER A 10 -9.45 -5.78 8.36
C SER A 10 -8.03 -5.44 8.71
N GLY A 11 -7.31 -6.41 9.26
CA GLY A 11 -5.92 -6.22 9.64
C GLY A 11 -5.08 -5.83 8.43
N GLU A 12 -4.52 -4.63 8.45
CA GLU A 12 -3.59 -4.14 7.43
C GLU A 12 -2.17 -4.60 7.76
N ARG A 13 -1.54 -5.31 6.82
CA ARG A 13 -0.14 -5.73 6.94
C ARG A 13 0.66 -5.29 5.73
N VAL A 14 1.69 -4.49 5.97
CA VAL A 14 2.70 -4.18 4.96
C VAL A 14 3.64 -5.37 4.84
N ILE A 15 3.65 -6.04 3.69
CA ILE A 15 4.52 -7.20 3.46
C ILE A 15 5.91 -6.75 3.05
N GLN A 16 5.98 -5.87 2.04
CA GLN A 16 7.26 -5.47 1.49
C GLN A 16 7.20 -4.05 0.92
N ILE A 17 8.27 -3.30 1.19
CA ILE A 17 8.56 -2.02 0.55
C ILE A 17 9.78 -2.22 -0.35
N ARG A 18 9.66 -1.81 -1.61
CA ARG A 18 10.74 -1.88 -2.59
C ARG A 18 11.11 -0.48 -3.04
N ARG A 19 12.40 -0.15 -2.99
CA ARG A 19 12.92 1.06 -3.62
C ARG A 19 13.25 0.75 -5.09
N CYS A 20 12.45 1.29 -6.00
CA CYS A 20 12.70 1.23 -7.43
C CYS A 20 13.48 2.48 -7.88
N ALA A 21 14.43 2.31 -8.80
CA ALA A 21 15.19 3.42 -9.38
C ALA A 21 15.01 3.43 -10.90
N CYS A 22 14.60 4.56 -11.47
CA CYS A 22 14.62 4.81 -12.90
C CYS A 22 15.89 5.59 -13.25
N VAL A 23 16.74 5.01 -14.10
CA VAL A 23 17.99 5.64 -14.53
C VAL A 23 17.70 6.59 -15.69
N VAL A 24 18.15 7.83 -15.59
CA VAL A 24 18.03 8.87 -16.62
C VAL A 24 19.42 9.42 -16.94
N LYS A 25 19.54 10.20 -18.02
CA LYS A 25 20.83 10.74 -18.51
C LYS A 25 21.67 11.49 -17.46
N GLY A 26 21.04 12.02 -16.39
CA GLY A 26 21.70 12.77 -15.33
C GLY A 26 21.61 12.17 -13.91
N GLY A 27 21.15 10.92 -13.75
CA GLY A 27 21.09 10.30 -12.43
C GLY A 27 20.02 9.23 -12.28
N ARG A 28 19.54 9.04 -11.04
CA ARG A 28 18.51 8.05 -10.71
C ARG A 28 17.33 8.75 -10.03
N ARG A 29 16.13 8.56 -10.57
CA ARG A 29 14.88 8.93 -9.91
C ARG A 29 14.41 7.76 -9.07
N PHE A 30 14.19 7.98 -7.77
CA PHE A 30 13.71 6.94 -6.88
C PHE A 30 12.19 6.96 -6.75
N SER A 31 11.61 5.79 -6.55
CA SER A 31 10.21 5.62 -6.18
C SER A 31 10.11 4.42 -5.25
N PHE A 32 9.10 4.43 -4.39
CA PHE A 32 8.78 3.32 -3.51
C PHE A 32 7.55 2.59 -4.02
N ALA A 33 7.66 1.27 -4.09
CA ALA A 33 6.53 0.37 -4.28
C ALA A 33 6.20 -0.29 -2.95
N ALA A 34 4.92 -0.28 -2.57
CA ALA A 34 4.41 -0.91 -1.38
C ALA A 34 3.47 -2.06 -1.78
N LEU A 35 3.70 -3.22 -1.18
CA LEU A 35 2.77 -4.35 -1.22
C LEU A 35 2.11 -4.48 0.16
N VAL A 36 0.80 -4.29 0.18
CA VAL A 36 -0.02 -4.34 1.39
C VAL A 36 -1.04 -5.46 1.25
N VAL A 37 -1.33 -6.16 2.35
CA VAL A 37 -2.40 -7.15 2.43
C VAL A 37 -3.38 -6.67 3.49
N THR A 38 -4.66 -6.76 3.15
CA THR A 38 -5.77 -6.42 4.03
C THR A 38 -6.64 -7.66 4.17
N GLY A 39 -6.97 -8.08 5.38
CA GLY A 39 -7.82 -9.23 5.55
C GLY A 39 -8.45 -9.31 6.92
N ASP A 40 -9.71 -9.74 6.95
CA ASP A 40 -10.37 -10.14 8.17
C ASP A 40 -9.92 -11.58 8.44
N SER A 41 -9.51 -11.89 9.67
CA SER A 41 -9.04 -13.22 10.13
C SER A 41 -10.02 -14.38 9.88
N ASN A 42 -11.18 -14.09 9.30
CA ASN A 42 -12.27 -14.99 8.89
C ASN A 42 -12.13 -15.49 7.44
N GLY A 43 -10.91 -15.52 6.89
CA GLY A 43 -10.61 -16.15 5.59
C GLY A 43 -10.85 -15.28 4.36
N ARG A 44 -11.15 -13.99 4.52
CA ARG A 44 -11.20 -13.02 3.42
C ARG A 44 -9.92 -12.20 3.40
N VAL A 45 -9.17 -12.33 2.31
CA VAL A 45 -7.90 -11.62 2.11
C VAL A 45 -7.93 -10.86 0.78
N GLY A 46 -7.45 -9.62 0.81
CA GLY A 46 -7.18 -8.77 -0.33
C GLY A 46 -5.73 -8.31 -0.30
N TYR A 47 -5.17 -8.03 -1.47
CA TYR A 47 -3.84 -7.45 -1.60
C TYR A 47 -3.91 -6.18 -2.45
N GLY A 48 -3.08 -5.21 -2.11
CA GLY A 48 -2.99 -3.92 -2.75
C GLY A 48 -1.56 -3.59 -3.11
N TYR A 49 -1.38 -2.97 -4.27
CA TYR A 49 -0.08 -2.55 -4.78
C TYR A 49 -0.09 -1.05 -5.07
N GLY A 50 0.82 -0.32 -4.43
CA GLY A 50 0.92 1.13 -4.56
C GLY A 50 2.33 1.55 -4.94
N LYS A 51 2.45 2.58 -5.78
CA LYS A 51 3.74 3.20 -6.11
C LYS A 51 3.67 4.71 -5.98
N ALA A 52 4.63 5.28 -5.25
CA ALA A 52 4.74 6.71 -5.05
C ALA A 52 6.20 7.16 -4.89
N ILE A 53 6.41 8.47 -4.76
CA ILE A 53 7.74 9.06 -4.52
C ILE A 53 8.17 8.86 -3.07
N GLU A 54 7.20 8.80 -2.15
CA GLU A 54 7.40 8.61 -0.71
C GLU A 54 6.74 7.33 -0.22
N VAL A 55 7.21 6.81 0.91
CA VAL A 55 6.69 5.58 1.53
C VAL A 55 5.24 5.72 2.03
N PRO A 56 4.86 6.73 2.84
CA PRO A 56 3.48 6.83 3.34
C PRO A 56 2.46 6.95 2.19
N LEU A 57 2.77 7.77 1.19
CA LEU A 57 1.94 7.91 -0.01
C LEU A 57 1.82 6.61 -0.83
N ALA A 58 2.84 5.74 -0.81
CA ALA A 58 2.78 4.45 -1.49
C ALA A 58 1.88 3.47 -0.74
N VAL A 59 1.89 3.51 0.60
CA VAL A 59 1.02 2.67 1.45
C VAL A 59 -0.43 3.12 1.34
N GLU A 60 -0.71 4.43 1.39
CA GLU A 60 -2.06 4.97 1.20
C GLU A 60 -2.68 4.58 -0.14
N LYS A 61 -1.88 4.55 -1.22
CA LYS A 61 -2.33 4.09 -2.54
C LYS A 61 -2.51 2.58 -2.65
N ALA A 62 -1.89 1.82 -1.76
CA ALA A 62 -2.04 0.38 -1.71
C ALA A 62 -3.26 -0.04 -0.87
N THR A 63 -3.68 0.80 0.08
CA THR A 63 -4.85 0.54 0.94
C THR A 63 -6.15 1.11 0.36
N LYS A 64 -6.06 2.23 -0.36
CA LYS A 64 -7.19 2.93 -0.98
C LYS A 64 -7.52 2.40 -2.37
#